data_AF-A0A481YG02-F1
#
_entry.id   AF-A0A481YG02-F1
#
_cell.length_a   1.000
_cell.length_b   1.000
_cell.length_c   1.000
_cell.angle_alpha   90.00
_cell.angle_beta   90.00
_cell.angle_gamma   90.00
#
_symmetry.space_group_name_H-M   'P 1'
#
loop_
_entity.id
_entity.type
_entity.pdbx_description
1 polymer ?
#
loop_
_entity_poly.entity_id
_entity_poly.type
_entity_poly.pdbx_seq_one_letter_code
_entity_poly.pdbx_strand_id
1 'polypeptide(L)'
;MKLLRREGNKYRYRERIINLFPKHTSYIEGFFGTDSIFFAKPLARYNILNDNSKFTLILKRIIMCNLKCLVMTLISLTNNLLEKE
;
A
#
# COMPACT_ATOMS: atom_id res chain seq x y z
N MET A 1 -10.45 4.90 4.38
CA MET A 1 -9.45 5.76 5.04
C MET A 1 -8.50 6.33 3.99
N LYS A 2 -8.11 7.62 4.07
CA LYS A 2 -7.11 8.23 3.17
C LYS A 2 -5.79 8.35 3.93
N LEU A 3 -4.86 7.43 3.69
CA LEU A 3 -3.63 7.31 4.46
C LEU A 3 -2.57 8.35 4.05
N LEU A 4 -2.45 8.62 2.75
CA LEU A 4 -1.52 9.58 2.19
C LEU A 4 -2.25 10.58 1.28
N ARG A 5 -1.78 11.83 1.27
CA ARG A 5 -2.20 12.84 0.30
C ARG A 5 -1.16 12.88 -0.83
N ARG A 6 -1.55 12.41 -2.01
CA ARG A 6 -0.72 12.42 -3.22
C ARG A 6 -1.61 12.68 -4.43
N GLU A 7 -1.03 13.32 -5.44
CA GLU A 7 -1.71 13.54 -6.71
C GLU A 7 -2.06 12.22 -7.40
N GLY A 8 -3.18 12.24 -8.14
CA GLY A 8 -3.69 11.04 -8.82
C GLY A 8 -4.38 10.03 -7.89
N ASN A 9 -4.57 10.34 -6.61
CA ASN A 9 -5.41 9.61 -5.67
C ASN A 9 -6.81 9.31 -6.27
N LYS A 10 -7.28 8.06 -6.13
CA LYS A 10 -8.58 7.60 -6.67
C LYS A 10 -9.68 7.51 -5.62
N TYR A 11 -9.47 8.07 -4.43
CA TYR A 11 -10.36 7.89 -3.27
C TYR A 11 -11.79 8.37 -3.54
N ARG A 12 -11.94 9.49 -4.28
CA ARG A 12 -13.25 10.05 -4.64
C ARG A 12 -14.06 9.10 -5.53
N TYR A 13 -13.40 8.29 -6.34
CA TYR A 13 -14.03 7.42 -7.34
C TYR A 13 -13.99 5.94 -6.95
N ARG A 14 -13.51 5.61 -5.75
CA ARG A 14 -13.25 4.22 -5.35
C ARG A 14 -14.46 3.30 -5.49
N GLU A 15 -15.64 3.72 -5.04
CA GLU A 15 -16.86 2.90 -5.12
C GLU A 15 -17.24 2.63 -6.57
N ARG A 16 -17.18 3.67 -7.42
CA ARG A 16 -17.46 3.54 -8.85
C ARG A 16 -16.47 2.60 -9.55
N ILE A 17 -15.19 2.66 -9.20
CA ILE A 17 -14.16 1.77 -9.76
C ILE A 17 -14.39 0.33 -9.28
N ILE A 18 -14.62 0.12 -7.98
CA ILE A 18 -14.80 -1.21 -7.39
C ILE A 18 -16.05 -1.90 -7.95
N ASN A 19 -17.13 -1.16 -8.17
CA ASN A 19 -18.37 -1.71 -8.76
C ASN A 19 -18.20 -2.18 -10.21
N LEU A 20 -17.13 -1.77 -10.90
CA LEU A 20 -16.79 -2.23 -12.24
C LEU A 20 -15.90 -3.47 -12.22
N PHE A 21 -15.46 -3.94 -11.06
CA PHE A 21 -14.62 -5.13 -10.99
C PHE A 21 -15.43 -6.38 -11.37
N PRO A 22 -14.92 -7.23 -12.27
CA PRO A 22 -15.50 -8.54 -12.49
C PRO A 22 -15.31 -9.41 -11.24
N LYS A 23 -16.04 -10.52 -11.14
CA LYS A 23 -15.73 -11.54 -10.14
C LYS A 23 -14.31 -12.04 -10.36
N HIS A 24 -13.49 -12.02 -9.32
CA HIS A 24 -12.07 -12.37 -9.41
C HIS A 24 -11.58 -13.02 -8.12
N THR A 25 -10.53 -13.82 -8.25
CA THR A 25 -9.77 -14.37 -7.11
C THR A 25 -8.44 -13.64 -6.90
N SER A 26 -7.96 -12.93 -7.92
CA SER A 26 -6.69 -12.22 -7.93
C SER A 26 -6.89 -10.75 -8.22
N TYR A 27 -6.24 -9.89 -7.43
CA TYR A 27 -6.18 -8.46 -7.62
C TYR A 27 -4.73 -8.04 -7.84
N ILE A 28 -4.48 -7.25 -8.89
CA ILE A 28 -3.15 -6.78 -9.25
C ILE A 28 -3.19 -5.27 -9.39
N GLU A 29 -2.47 -4.56 -8.52
CA GLU A 29 -2.30 -3.11 -8.59
C GLU A 29 -0.86 -2.80 -9.00
N GLY A 30 -0.67 -2.41 -10.27
CA GLY A 30 0.66 -2.12 -10.81
C GLY A 30 1.25 -0.79 -10.34
N PHE A 31 0.38 0.15 -9.93
CA PHE A 31 0.73 1.52 -9.55
C PHE A 31 0.01 1.93 -8.26
N PHE A 32 0.43 1.33 -7.16
CA PHE A 32 -0.20 1.43 -5.85
C PHE A 32 -0.46 2.87 -5.36
N GLY A 33 0.54 3.74 -5.39
CA GLY A 33 0.45 5.14 -4.97
C GLY A 33 -0.05 5.31 -3.54
N THR A 34 -1.22 5.94 -3.39
CA THR A 34 -1.91 6.10 -2.08
C THR A 34 -2.90 4.98 -1.79
N ASP A 35 -3.10 4.10 -2.77
CA ASP A 35 -3.79 2.83 -2.65
C ASP A 35 -5.23 2.87 -2.12
N SER A 36 -5.92 3.93 -2.52
CA SER A 36 -7.29 4.18 -2.10
C SER A 36 -8.30 3.12 -2.58
N ILE A 37 -7.92 2.28 -3.55
CA ILE A 37 -8.78 1.23 -4.11
C ILE A 37 -8.62 -0.07 -3.34
N PHE A 38 -7.39 -0.55 -3.14
CA PHE A 38 -7.12 -1.77 -2.38
C PHE A 38 -7.66 -1.70 -0.95
N PHE A 39 -7.48 -0.57 -0.26
CA PHE A 39 -8.03 -0.39 1.10
C PHE A 39 -9.56 -0.28 1.16
N ALA A 40 -10.22 -0.02 0.04
CA ALA A 40 -11.67 0.17 -0.02
C ALA A 40 -12.42 -1.06 -0.56
N LYS A 41 -11.74 -1.92 -1.34
CA LYS A 41 -12.32 -3.17 -1.82
C LYS A 41 -12.26 -4.27 -0.76
N PRO A 42 -13.11 -5.30 -0.87
CA PRO A 42 -12.86 -6.57 -0.21
C PRO A 42 -11.51 -7.19 -0.62
N LEU A 43 -10.79 -7.81 0.31
CA LEU A 43 -9.56 -8.53 -0.01
C LEU A 43 -9.87 -9.71 -0.94
N ALA A 44 -9.12 -9.81 -2.04
CA ALA A 44 -9.18 -10.97 -2.93
C ALA A 44 -8.37 -12.13 -2.33
N ARG A 45 -8.50 -13.35 -2.86
CA ARG A 45 -7.68 -14.49 -2.41
C ARG A 45 -6.19 -14.21 -2.62
N TYR A 46 -5.84 -13.60 -3.74
CA TYR A 46 -4.47 -13.16 -4.06
C TYR A 46 -4.46 -11.66 -4.31
N ASN A 47 -3.54 -10.94 -3.67
CA ASN A 47 -3.38 -9.50 -3.85
C ASN A 47 -1.91 -9.18 -4.14
N ILE A 48 -1.62 -8.77 -5.36
CA ILE A 48 -0.29 -8.42 -5.84
C ILE A 48 -0.26 -6.90 -6.00
N LEU A 49 0.68 -6.24 -5.34
CA LEU A 49 0.76 -4.79 -5.31
C LEU A 49 2.18 -4.36 -5.63
N ASN A 50 2.32 -3.43 -6.55
CA ASN A 50 3.59 -2.91 -7.02
C ASN A 50 3.57 -1.37 -7.06
N ASP A 51 4.73 -0.77 -6.81
CA ASP A 51 4.99 0.65 -7.03
C ASP A 51 6.48 0.85 -7.33
N ASN A 52 6.81 1.87 -8.11
CA ASN A 52 8.20 2.27 -8.33
C ASN A 52 8.79 3.00 -7.11
N SER A 53 7.94 3.58 -6.26
CA SER A 53 8.36 4.27 -5.04
C SER A 53 8.72 3.29 -3.93
N LYS A 54 10.01 3.26 -3.56
CA LYS A 54 10.50 2.50 -2.40
C LYS A 54 9.76 2.87 -1.11
N PHE A 55 9.46 4.16 -0.91
CA PHE A 55 8.72 4.64 0.26
C PHE A 55 7.34 3.97 0.34
N THR A 56 6.63 3.90 -0.78
CA THR A 56 5.31 3.29 -0.86
C THR A 56 5.35 1.79 -0.54
N LEU A 57 6.35 1.08 -1.07
CA LEU A 57 6.56 -0.34 -0.78
C LEU A 57 6.89 -0.59 0.71
N ILE A 58 7.76 0.22 1.30
CA ILE A 58 8.13 0.14 2.72
C ILE A 58 6.91 0.42 3.59
N LEU A 59 6.19 1.50 3.30
CA LEU A 59 5.00 1.89 4.05
C LEU A 59 3.93 0.79 4.03
N LYS A 60 3.69 0.16 2.86
CA LYS A 60 2.82 -1.02 2.78
C LYS A 60 3.29 -2.14 3.71
N ARG A 61 4.58 -2.48 3.67
CA ARG A 61 5.15 -3.54 4.50
C ARG A 61 4.92 -3.26 5.99
N ILE A 62 5.07 -2.00 6.37
CA ILE A 62 4.83 -1.51 7.71
C ILE A 62 3.35 -1.60 8.12
N ILE A 63 2.40 -1.27 7.23
CA ILE A 63 0.96 -1.34 7.54
C ILE A 63 0.48 -2.79 7.59
N MET A 64 0.99 -3.64 6.70
CA MET A 64 0.59 -5.04 6.60
C MET A 64 1.23 -5.93 7.67
N CYS A 65 2.41 -5.56 8.16
CA CYS A 65 3.04 -6.23 9.29
C CYS A 65 2.66 -5.52 10.59
N ASN A 66 1.94 -6.21 11.47
CA ASN A 66 1.49 -5.79 12.80
C ASN A 66 2.49 -4.89 13.59
N LEU A 67 2.00 -4.10 14.56
CA LEU A 67 2.73 -3.04 15.31
C LEU A 67 4.18 -3.39 15.74
N LYS A 68 4.46 -4.65 16.06
CA LYS A 68 5.80 -5.17 16.41
C LYS A 68 6.83 -5.08 15.26
N CYS A 69 6.42 -5.41 14.02
CA CYS A 69 7.30 -5.34 12.86
C CYS A 69 7.60 -3.89 12.45
N LEU A 70 6.67 -2.97 12.70
CA LEU A 70 6.84 -1.54 12.45
C LEU A 70 8.00 -0.98 13.28
N VAL A 71 8.06 -1.30 14.58
CA VAL A 71 9.17 -0.91 15.46
C VAL A 71 10.50 -1.49 14.97
N MET A 72 10.54 -2.79 14.63
CA MET A 72 11.76 -3.44 14.12
C MET A 72 12.25 -2.84 12.79
N THR A 73 11.33 -2.51 11.88
CA THR A 73 11.67 -1.95 10.56
C THR A 73 12.14 -0.51 10.69
N LEU A 74 11.52 0.28 11.57
CA LEU A 74 11.97 1.65 11.86
C LEU A 74 13.38 1.66 12.47
N ILE A 75 13.66 0.77 13.44
CA ILE A 75 15.00 0.62 14.04
C ILE A 75 16.03 0.24 12.97
N SER A 76 15.69 -0.69 12.08
CA SER A 76 16.59 -1.10 10.99
C SER A 76 16.85 0.02 9.97
N LEU A 77 15.84 0.85 9.69
CA LEU A 77 15.97 2.02 8.82
C LEU A 77 16.80 3.14 9.46
N THR A 78 16.61 3.42 10.75
CA THR A 78 17.43 4.41 11.47
C THR A 78 18.88 3.96 11.54
N ASN A 79 19.14 2.67 11.77
CA ASN A 79 20.52 2.15 11.80
C ASN A 79 21.19 2.22 10.41
N ASN A 80 20.47 1.92 9.33
CA ASN A 80 20.98 2.07 7.96
C ASN A 80 21.22 3.53 7.54
N LEU A 81 20.56 4.49 8.18
CA LEU A 81 20.79 5.92 7.95
C LEU A 81 22.00 6.41 8.75
N LEU A 82 22.23 5.87 9.95
CA LEU A 82 23.40 6.15 10.78
C LEU A 82 24.69 5.52 10.25
N GLU A 83 24.62 4.38 9.56
CA GLU A 83 25.78 3.72 8.92
C GLU A 83 26.19 4.35 7.57
N LYS A 84 25.47 5.39 7.11
CA LYS A 84 25.76 6.10 5.85
C LYS A 84 26.34 7.51 6.05
N GLU A 85 26.67 7.87 7.29
CA GLU A 85 27.56 8.98 7.65
C GLU A 85 28.93 8.44 8.05
#